data_AF-A0A923BMH4-F1
#
_entry.id   AF-A0A923BMH4-F1
#
_cell.length_a   1.000
_cell.length_b   1.000
_cell.length_c   1.000
_cell.angle_alpha   90.00
_cell.angle_beta   90.00
_cell.angle_gamma   90.00
#
_symmetry.space_group_name_H-M   'P 1'
#
loop_
_entity.id
_entity.type
_entity.pdbx_description
1 polymer ?
#
loop_
_entity_poly.entity_id
_entity_poly.type
_entity_poly.pdbx_seq_one_letter_code
_entity_poly.pdbx_strand_id
1 'polypeptide(L)'
;VLEKRCGFRMGTQDVFVNMAGGIKVEDPAIDLALCVSLISSMEEIPVSDKVCFAAEIGLGGELRAVNRIDQRISEAEKLGFEKIYISKYSHKTLDLKKTKIEVMAFSKLTEVFQDLFG
;
A
#
# COMPACT_ATOMS: atom_id res chain seq x y z
N VAL A 1 -8.12 -6.78 -9.93
CA VAL A 1 -8.26 -7.29 -8.54
C VAL A 1 -9.34 -6.54 -7.79
N LEU A 2 -9.27 -5.20 -7.75
CA LEU A 2 -10.23 -4.33 -7.07
C LEU A 2 -11.69 -4.65 -7.36
N GLU A 3 -12.05 -4.78 -8.64
CA GLU A 3 -13.44 -5.11 -9.01
C GLU A 3 -13.89 -6.48 -8.52
N LYS A 4 -13.08 -7.52 -8.79
CA LYS A 4 -13.46 -8.91 -8.48
C LYS A 4 -13.39 -9.25 -6.99
N ARG A 5 -12.55 -8.58 -6.21
CA ARG A 5 -12.23 -8.92 -4.81
C ARG A 5 -12.75 -7.92 -3.80
N CYS A 6 -12.87 -6.65 -4.17
CA CYS A 6 -13.26 -5.57 -3.27
C CYS A 6 -14.63 -4.97 -3.63
N GLY A 7 -15.23 -5.39 -4.76
CA GLY A 7 -16.61 -5.04 -5.12
C GLY A 7 -16.76 -3.71 -5.86
N PHE A 8 -15.65 -3.04 -6.21
CA PHE A 8 -15.65 -1.78 -6.94
C PHE A 8 -16.06 -1.97 -8.40
N ARG A 9 -17.00 -1.17 -8.92
CA ARG A 9 -17.43 -1.25 -10.33
C ARG A 9 -16.49 -0.45 -11.24
N MET A 10 -15.28 -0.94 -11.44
CA MET A 10 -14.25 -0.25 -12.23
C MET A 10 -14.40 -0.40 -13.75
N GLY A 11 -14.97 -1.50 -14.24
CA GLY A 11 -15.14 -1.73 -15.69
C GLY A 11 -16.01 -0.69 -16.43
N THR A 12 -16.73 0.17 -15.71
CA THR A 12 -17.53 1.27 -16.28
C THR A 12 -16.90 2.65 -16.08
N GLN A 13 -15.67 2.72 -15.59
CA GLN A 13 -14.98 3.98 -15.28
C GLN A 13 -13.68 4.07 -16.09
N ASP A 14 -13.39 5.28 -16.56
CA ASP A 14 -12.10 5.59 -17.17
C ASP A 14 -11.07 5.84 -16.07
N VAL A 15 -9.99 5.05 -16.09
CA VAL A 15 -8.94 5.11 -15.06
C VAL A 15 -7.69 5.74 -15.65
N PHE A 16 -7.29 6.87 -15.07
CA PHE A 16 -6.04 7.55 -15.40
C PHE A 16 -5.11 7.50 -14.18
N VAL A 17 -3.91 6.98 -14.37
CA VAL A 17 -2.89 6.92 -13.32
C VAL A 17 -1.64 7.64 -13.80
N ASN A 18 -1.08 8.47 -12.94
CA ASN A 18 0.18 9.17 -13.19
C ASN A 18 1.15 8.97 -12.03
N MET A 19 2.43 8.86 -12.36
CA MET A 19 3.52 8.87 -11.38
C MET A 19 4.10 10.27 -11.31
N ALA A 20 3.93 10.93 -10.15
CA ALA A 20 4.46 12.27 -9.94
C ALA A 20 5.97 12.33 -10.17
N GLY A 21 6.44 13.43 -10.78
CA GLY A 21 7.85 13.61 -11.10
C GLY A 21 8.35 12.84 -12.32
N GLY A 22 7.46 12.16 -13.07
CA GLY A 22 7.85 11.41 -14.28
C GLY A 22 8.69 10.16 -14.00
N ILE A 23 8.65 9.67 -12.76
CA ILE A 23 9.42 8.51 -12.31
C ILE A 23 8.81 7.24 -12.91
N LYS A 24 9.66 6.40 -13.49
CA LYS A 24 9.30 5.03 -13.89
C LYS A 24 9.74 4.08 -12.79
N VAL A 25 8.82 3.26 -12.30
CA VAL A 25 9.08 2.29 -11.24
C VAL A 25 8.66 0.91 -11.71
N GLU A 26 9.59 -0.04 -11.70
CA GLU A 26 9.36 -1.46 -11.98
C GLU A 26 9.63 -2.25 -10.70
N ASP A 27 8.66 -2.23 -9.78
CA ASP A 27 8.79 -2.86 -8.47
C ASP A 27 7.42 -3.36 -8.00
N PRO A 28 7.23 -4.66 -7.72
CA PRO A 28 5.95 -5.19 -7.24
C PRO A 28 5.45 -4.52 -5.96
N ALA A 29 6.33 -3.87 -5.18
CA ALA A 29 5.93 -3.17 -3.96
C ALA A 29 5.01 -1.97 -4.18
N ILE A 30 4.88 -1.47 -5.41
CA ILE A 30 4.02 -0.33 -5.74
C ILE A 30 2.53 -0.69 -5.84
N ASP A 31 2.20 -1.97 -5.97
CA ASP A 31 0.82 -2.42 -6.22
C ASP A 31 -0.15 -1.88 -5.18
N LEU A 32 0.23 -1.93 -3.90
CA LEU A 32 -0.61 -1.43 -2.81
C LEU A 32 -0.83 0.07 -2.90
N ALA A 33 0.22 0.85 -3.18
CA ALA A 33 0.11 2.30 -3.33
C ALA A 33 -0.83 2.67 -4.49
N LEU A 34 -0.73 1.93 -5.61
CA LEU A 34 -1.57 2.12 -6.78
C LEU A 34 -3.04 1.75 -6.51
N CYS A 35 -3.28 0.65 -5.80
CA CYS A 35 -4.65 0.27 -5.43
C CYS A 35 -5.29 1.28 -4.49
N VAL A 36 -4.54 1.77 -3.50
CA VAL A 36 -5.01 2.78 -2.55
C VAL A 36 -5.28 4.12 -3.25
N SER A 37 -4.43 4.55 -4.19
CA SER A 37 -4.65 5.81 -4.93
C SER A 37 -5.91 5.75 -5.79
N LEU A 38 -6.16 4.62 -6.45
CA LEU A 38 -7.37 4.42 -7.24
C LEU A 38 -8.63 4.48 -6.37
N ILE A 39 -8.62 3.82 -5.21
CA ILE A 39 -9.78 3.80 -4.32
C ILE A 39 -10.00 5.14 -3.65
N SER A 40 -8.94 5.79 -3.18
CA SER A 40 -9.01 7.16 -2.66
C SER A 40 -9.66 8.10 -3.67
N SER A 41 -9.33 7.96 -4.96
CA SER A 41 -9.94 8.74 -6.03
C SER A 41 -11.40 8.36 -6.32
N MET A 42 -11.80 7.10 -6.11
CA MET A 42 -13.18 6.65 -6.32
C MET A 42 -14.11 7.05 -5.17
N GLU A 43 -13.63 6.91 -3.93
CA GLU A 43 -14.40 7.19 -2.72
C GLU A 43 -14.31 8.68 -2.33
N GLU A 44 -13.49 9.46 -3.02
CA GLU A 44 -13.22 10.88 -2.72
C GLU A 44 -12.71 11.12 -1.29
N ILE A 45 -12.06 10.13 -0.69
CA ILE A 45 -11.47 10.21 0.64
C ILE A 45 -9.96 10.36 0.51
N PRO A 46 -9.35 11.48 0.95
CA PRO A 46 -7.91 11.68 0.85
C PRO A 46 -7.17 10.78 1.84
N VAL A 47 -6.06 10.21 1.38
CA VAL A 47 -5.10 9.50 2.24
C VAL A 47 -4.07 10.50 2.76
N SER A 48 -3.70 10.37 4.04
CA SER A 48 -2.71 11.24 4.68
C SER A 48 -1.36 11.20 3.96
N ASP A 49 -0.73 12.37 3.81
CA ASP A 49 0.62 12.52 3.24
C ASP A 49 1.74 11.98 4.15
N LYS A 50 1.41 11.60 5.39
CA LYS A 50 2.30 10.94 6.36
C LYS A 50 2.21 9.42 6.31
N VAL A 51 1.49 8.86 5.35
CA VAL A 51 1.34 7.41 5.18
C VAL A 51 1.99 6.94 3.88
N CYS A 52 2.69 5.81 3.92
CA CYS A 52 3.21 5.14 2.72
C CYS A 52 2.89 3.64 2.67
N PHE A 53 3.08 3.03 1.50
CA PHE A 53 2.62 1.67 1.20
C PHE A 53 3.73 0.88 0.51
N ALA A 54 3.95 -0.38 0.91
CA ALA A 54 4.92 -1.28 0.29
C ALA A 54 4.45 -2.75 0.37
N ALA A 55 3.74 -3.20 -0.65
CA ALA A 55 3.36 -4.61 -0.81
C ALA A 55 2.96 -4.92 -2.25
N GLU A 56 3.20 -6.17 -2.65
CA GLU A 56 2.68 -6.76 -3.89
C GLU A 56 1.24 -7.25 -3.65
N ILE A 57 0.38 -7.14 -4.65
CA ILE A 57 -1.00 -7.62 -4.57
C ILE A 57 -1.18 -8.85 -5.46
N GLY A 58 -1.52 -9.96 -4.84
CA GLY A 58 -1.90 -11.16 -5.56
C GLY A 58 -3.29 -11.03 -6.21
N LEU A 59 -3.54 -11.85 -7.23
CA LEU A 59 -4.83 -11.88 -7.94
C LEU A 59 -6.02 -12.28 -7.04
N GLY A 60 -5.76 -12.95 -5.92
CA GLY A 60 -6.73 -13.28 -4.89
C GLY A 60 -7.08 -12.11 -3.95
N GLY A 61 -6.34 -10.99 -4.02
CA GLY A 61 -6.47 -9.86 -3.10
C GLY A 61 -5.61 -10.01 -1.84
N GLU A 62 -4.71 -10.99 -1.80
CA GLU A 62 -3.72 -11.16 -0.73
C GLU A 62 -2.54 -10.18 -0.90
N LEU A 63 -2.02 -9.66 0.23
CA LEU A 63 -0.77 -8.89 0.24
C LEU A 63 0.41 -9.86 0.32
N ARG A 64 1.32 -9.76 -0.64
CA ARG A 64 2.53 -10.59 -0.72
C ARG A 64 3.74 -9.81 -0.21
N ALA A 65 4.71 -10.55 0.35
CA ALA A 65 5.93 -9.97 0.88
C ALA A 65 6.80 -9.43 -0.25
N VAL A 66 7.44 -8.28 0.00
CA VAL A 66 8.33 -7.62 -0.97
C VAL A 66 9.77 -7.59 -0.49
N ASN A 67 10.69 -7.46 -1.44
CA ASN A 67 12.11 -7.43 -1.14
C ASN A 67 12.52 -6.16 -0.36
N ARG A 68 13.52 -6.34 0.52
CA ARG A 68 14.20 -5.27 1.27
C ARG A 68 13.26 -4.42 2.13
N ILE A 69 12.31 -5.05 2.82
CA ILE A 69 11.31 -4.35 3.62
C ILE A 69 11.93 -3.48 4.73
N ASP A 70 13.00 -3.95 5.38
CA ASP A 70 13.69 -3.19 6.44
C ASP A 70 14.25 -1.87 5.91
N GLN A 71 14.81 -1.88 4.70
CA GLN A 71 15.35 -0.68 4.06
C GLN A 71 14.22 0.29 3.72
N ARG A 72 13.09 -0.20 3.20
CA ARG A 72 11.93 0.65 2.89
C ARG A 72 11.35 1.32 4.13
N ILE A 73 11.23 0.57 5.24
CA ILE A 73 10.74 1.10 6.52
C ILE A 73 11.71 2.16 7.06
N SER A 74 13.03 1.88 7.02
CA SER A 74 14.03 2.85 7.47
C SER A 74 14.04 4.13 6.62
N GLU A 75 13.90 4.02 5.30
CA GLU A 75 13.81 5.21 4.44
C GLU A 75 12.50 5.99 4.65
N ALA A 76 11.37 5.30 4.81
CA ALA A 76 10.10 5.95 5.15
C ALA A 76 10.19 6.74 6.46
N GLU A 77 10.81 6.15 7.49
CA GLU A 77 11.06 6.82 8.77
C GLU A 77 11.97 8.05 8.59
N LYS A 78 13.07 7.94 7.83
CA LYS A 78 13.99 9.07 7.57
C LYS A 78 13.32 10.22 6.84
N LEU A 79 12.39 9.92 5.93
CA LEU A 79 11.61 10.91 5.20
C LEU A 79 10.49 11.54 6.04
N GLY A 80 10.27 11.04 7.26
CA GLY A 80 9.28 11.57 8.20
C GLY A 80 7.86 11.07 7.99
N PHE A 81 7.69 9.87 7.42
CA PHE A 81 6.41 9.18 7.43
C PHE A 81 6.08 8.67 8.83
N GLU A 82 4.82 8.74 9.21
CA GLU A 82 4.31 8.28 10.50
C GLU A 82 3.86 6.83 10.45
N LYS A 83 3.32 6.38 9.30
CA LYS A 83 2.86 5.00 9.12
C LYS A 83 3.31 4.40 7.79
N ILE A 84 3.61 3.11 7.80
CA ILE A 84 3.88 2.32 6.60
C ILE A 84 3.05 1.04 6.58
N TYR A 85 2.34 0.82 5.48
CA TYR A 85 1.50 -0.35 5.26
C TYR A 85 2.26 -1.41 4.48
N ILE A 86 2.35 -2.62 5.04
CA ILE A 86 3.15 -3.71 4.49
C ILE A 86 2.37 -5.03 4.51
N SER A 87 2.89 -6.02 3.79
CA SER A 87 2.41 -7.40 3.93
C SER A 87 2.76 -7.97 5.29
N LYS A 88 1.79 -8.63 5.93
CA LYS A 88 1.97 -9.38 7.18
C LYS A 88 3.02 -10.49 7.06
N TYR A 89 3.26 -11.00 5.87
CA TYR A 89 4.28 -12.03 5.63
C TYR A 89 5.71 -11.48 5.66
N SER A 90 5.90 -10.15 5.57
CA SER A 90 7.19 -9.49 5.74
C SER A 90 7.60 -9.35 7.22
N HIS A 91 6.64 -9.41 8.14
CA HIS A 91 6.84 -9.09 9.57
C HIS A 91 7.76 -10.08 10.30
N LYS A 92 7.90 -11.34 9.86
CA LYS A 92 8.72 -12.35 10.56
C LYS A 92 10.22 -11.99 10.63
N THR A 93 10.69 -11.09 9.77
CA THR A 93 12.10 -10.70 9.66
C THR A 93 12.40 -9.36 10.34
N LEU A 94 11.37 -8.64 10.81
CA LEU A 94 11.45 -7.25 11.24
C LEU A 94 11.64 -7.10 12.76
N ASP A 95 12.67 -6.35 13.18
CA ASP A 95 12.85 -5.91 14.57
C ASP A 95 12.15 -4.55 14.78
N LEU A 96 10.83 -4.60 14.98
CA LEU A 96 9.97 -3.42 15.13
C LEU A 96 10.30 -2.54 16.34
N LYS A 97 11.12 -3.00 17.28
CA LYS A 97 11.50 -2.21 18.46
C LYS A 97 12.48 -1.08 18.12
N LYS A 98 13.07 -1.10 16.93
CA LYS A 98 14.08 -0.12 16.49
C LYS A 98 13.52 1.03 15.66
N THR A 99 12.26 0.97 15.25
CA THR A 99 11.66 1.92 14.31
C THR A 99 10.65 2.81 15.02
N LYS A 100 10.70 4.12 14.77
CA LYS A 100 9.71 5.09 15.29
C LYS A 100 8.45 5.18 14.41
N ILE A 101 8.55 4.78 13.15
CA ILE A 101 7.41 4.70 12.23
C ILE A 101 6.48 3.55 12.64
N GLU A 102 5.17 3.78 12.60
CA GLU A 102 4.16 2.75 12.87
C GLU A 102 4.05 1.79 11.67
N VAL A 103 4.31 0.51 11.91
CA VAL A 103 4.26 -0.52 10.86
C VAL A 103 2.91 -1.24 10.89
N MET A 104 2.10 -0.97 9.87
CA MET A 104 0.75 -1.53 9.70
C MET A 104 0.80 -2.77 8.80
N ALA A 105 0.60 -3.95 9.37
CA ALA A 105 0.85 -5.22 8.69
C ALA A 105 -0.45 -5.99 8.38
N PHE A 106 -0.79 -6.13 7.10
CA PHE A 106 -2.05 -6.73 6.65
C PHE A 106 -1.86 -7.96 5.77
N SER A 107 -2.87 -8.84 5.76
CA SER A 107 -2.84 -10.06 4.93
C SER A 107 -3.66 -9.92 3.66
N LYS A 108 -4.72 -9.09 3.70
CA LYS A 108 -5.64 -8.88 2.59
C LYS A 108 -5.88 -7.41 2.31
N LEU A 109 -6.09 -7.12 1.05
CA LEU A 109 -6.30 -5.78 0.53
C LEU A 109 -7.56 -5.12 1.13
N THR A 110 -8.60 -5.92 1.39
CA THR A 110 -9.83 -5.45 2.05
C THR A 110 -9.61 -4.95 3.47
N GLU A 111 -8.64 -5.51 4.21
CA GLU A 111 -8.31 -5.08 5.58
C GLU A 111 -7.66 -3.69 5.56
N VAL A 112 -6.77 -3.45 4.59
CA VAL A 112 -6.15 -2.13 4.37
C VAL A 112 -7.21 -1.07 4.09
N PHE A 113 -8.22 -1.40 3.28
CA PHE A 113 -9.28 -0.44 2.95
C PHE A 113 -10.17 -0.12 4.12
N GLN A 114 -10.51 -1.13 4.93
CA GLN A 114 -11.30 -0.91 6.14
C GLN A 114 -10.55 -0.03 7.15
N ASP A 115 -9.22 -0.15 7.23
CA ASP A 115 -8.39 0.67 8.11
C ASP A 115 -8.24 2.13 7.62
N LEU A 116 -8.16 2.34 6.30
CA LEU A 116 -7.97 3.67 5.70
C LEU A 116 -9.26 4.47 5.50
N PHE A 117 -10.36 3.80 5.16
CA PHE A 117 -11.58 4.43 4.66
C PHE A 117 -12.86 4.02 5.44
N GLY A 118 -12.74 3.13 6.42
CA GLY A 118 -13.86 2.60 7.21
C GLY A 118 -14.14 3.33 8.51
#